data_AF-A0A7C4DM05-F1
#
_entry.id   AF-A0A7C4DM05-F1
#
_cell.length_a   1.000
_cell.length_b   1.000
_cell.length_c   1.000
_cell.angle_alpha   90.00
_cell.angle_beta   90.00
_cell.angle_gamma   90.00
#
_symmetry.space_group_name_H-M   'P 1'
#
loop_
_entity.id
_entity.type
_entity.pdbx_description
1 polymer ?
#
loop_
_entity_poly.entity_id
_entity_poly.type
_entity_poly.pdbx_seq_one_letter_code
_entity_poly.pdbx_strand_id
1 'polypeptide(L)'
;MSRGRSARRPSRGVAAVAMAAFSVCVPSAHAVSRAWDNPSGGDWHLPGNWAGAEVPGIADVAVFGLNAAYQVSSGTNIAVEGILVSGTNHLLLNLGSNTLQSTGLFESKVGHSPFDDARLTVSNGAFLAPNLSIGQGGSAVGALVIDAGGVGPAIWGELATHSALQKGLAGVVIDGAIRDSWDIIKLKFPACARLIMPNAGEPRGFGEIGVPIRIGNTRVETGDWLLGDD
;
A
#
# COMPACT_ATOMS: atom_id res chain seq x y z
N MET A 1 -12.35 -70.00 53.00
CA MET A 1 -12.43 -70.05 51.52
C MET A 1 -12.19 -68.65 50.98
N SER A 2 -11.07 -68.47 50.28
CA SER A 2 -10.46 -67.19 49.92
C SER A 2 -10.80 -66.74 48.49
N ARG A 3 -11.14 -65.45 48.39
CA ARG A 3 -10.78 -64.44 47.37
C ARG A 3 -10.47 -64.90 45.94
N GLY A 4 -11.27 -64.39 45.00
CA GLY A 4 -10.85 -64.05 43.63
C GLY A 4 -11.19 -62.59 43.34
N ARG A 5 -10.19 -61.69 43.41
CA ARG A 5 -10.31 -60.27 43.01
C ARG A 5 -10.14 -60.18 41.50
N SER A 6 -11.16 -59.70 40.79
CA SER A 6 -11.06 -59.34 39.36
C SER A 6 -10.37 -57.98 39.22
N ALA A 7 -9.20 -57.97 38.55
CA ALA A 7 -8.46 -56.76 38.23
C ALA A 7 -9.05 -56.09 36.98
N ARG A 8 -9.78 -54.97 37.15
CA ARG A 8 -10.12 -54.05 36.06
C ARG A 8 -8.97 -53.06 35.86
N ARG A 9 -8.45 -53.01 34.63
CA ARG A 9 -7.42 -52.05 34.18
C ARG A 9 -7.90 -50.60 34.40
N PRO A 10 -7.06 -49.68 34.92
CA PRO A 10 -7.40 -48.27 34.93
C PRO A 10 -7.19 -47.68 33.53
N SER A 11 -8.27 -47.19 32.91
CA SER A 11 -8.18 -46.30 31.75
C SER A 11 -7.60 -44.97 32.20
N ARG A 12 -6.47 -44.58 31.62
CA ARG A 12 -5.87 -43.25 31.82
C ARG A 12 -6.79 -42.21 31.19
N GLY A 13 -7.60 -41.54 32.00
CA GLY A 13 -8.28 -40.32 31.61
C GLY A 13 -7.25 -39.20 31.50
N VAL A 14 -6.99 -38.73 30.29
CA VAL A 14 -6.28 -37.47 30.07
C VAL A 14 -7.30 -36.36 30.32
N ALA A 15 -7.24 -35.75 31.49
CA ALA A 15 -7.94 -34.50 31.75
C ALA A 15 -7.21 -33.39 30.96
N ALA A 16 -7.77 -33.00 29.82
CA ALA A 16 -7.39 -31.76 29.17
C ALA A 16 -7.86 -30.61 30.07
N VAL A 17 -6.94 -30.03 30.84
CA VAL A 17 -7.16 -28.75 31.50
C VAL A 17 -7.25 -27.71 30.38
N ALA A 18 -8.47 -27.32 30.03
CA ALA A 18 -8.68 -26.12 29.24
C ALA A 18 -8.16 -24.94 30.08
N MET A 19 -6.94 -24.47 29.78
CA MET A 19 -6.56 -23.11 30.13
C MET A 19 -7.54 -22.21 29.39
N ALA A 20 -8.57 -21.74 30.09
CA ALA A 20 -9.26 -20.54 29.70
C ALA A 20 -8.17 -19.45 29.68
N ALA A 21 -7.67 -19.16 28.48
CA ALA A 21 -6.96 -17.93 28.25
C ALA A 21 -7.94 -16.83 28.68
N PHE A 22 -7.71 -16.27 29.87
CA PHE A 22 -8.22 -14.96 30.19
C PHE A 22 -7.61 -14.05 29.14
N SER A 23 -8.35 -13.88 28.04
CA SER A 23 -8.16 -12.78 27.13
C SER A 23 -8.45 -11.55 27.99
N VAL A 24 -7.39 -11.04 28.63
CA VAL A 24 -7.38 -9.65 29.06
C VAL A 24 -7.56 -8.92 27.75
N CYS A 25 -8.80 -8.50 27.49
CA CYS A 25 -9.12 -7.56 26.44
C CYS A 25 -8.25 -6.35 26.77
N VAL A 26 -7.07 -6.28 26.13
CA VAL A 26 -6.32 -5.03 26.09
C VAL A 26 -7.32 -4.12 25.40
N PRO A 27 -7.89 -3.10 26.08
CA PRO A 27 -8.68 -2.13 25.36
C PRO A 27 -7.74 -1.65 24.26
N SER A 28 -8.12 -1.88 23.00
CA SER A 28 -7.45 -1.25 21.87
C SER A 28 -7.43 0.23 22.24
N ALA A 29 -6.26 0.71 22.68
CA ALA A 29 -6.08 2.11 22.96
C ALA A 29 -6.38 2.75 21.62
N HIS A 30 -7.52 3.43 21.53
CA HIS A 30 -7.94 4.06 20.30
C HIS A 30 -6.80 4.98 19.91
N ALA A 31 -6.11 4.67 18.80
CA ALA A 31 -5.09 5.54 18.27
C ALA A 31 -5.69 6.94 18.17
N VAL A 32 -5.11 7.91 18.86
CA VAL A 32 -5.65 9.27 18.78
C VAL A 32 -5.15 9.84 17.46
N SER A 33 -6.06 10.14 16.55
CA SER A 33 -5.72 10.78 15.29
C SER A 33 -5.29 12.23 15.54
N ARG A 34 -4.08 12.59 15.12
CA ARG A 34 -3.56 13.96 15.16
C ARG A 34 -3.46 14.48 13.73
N ALA A 35 -4.22 15.52 13.43
CA ALA A 35 -4.27 16.09 12.08
C ALA A 35 -3.25 17.22 11.92
N TRP A 36 -2.54 17.23 10.80
CA TRP A 36 -1.70 18.35 10.39
C TRP A 36 -2.57 19.56 10.06
N ASP A 37 -2.25 20.74 10.59
CA ASP A 37 -3.06 21.96 10.47
C ASP A 37 -2.36 23.13 9.76
N ASN A 38 -1.08 22.97 9.39
CA ASN A 38 -0.29 24.02 8.76
C ASN A 38 -0.19 23.86 7.22
N PRO A 39 -0.98 24.61 6.42
CA PRO A 39 -0.97 24.50 4.95
C PRO A 39 0.31 25.02 4.30
N SER A 40 1.14 25.78 5.01
CA SER A 40 2.43 26.27 4.49
C SER A 40 3.55 25.22 4.60
N GLY A 41 3.29 24.10 5.28
CA GLY A 41 4.34 23.15 5.64
C GLY A 41 5.18 23.61 6.82
N GLY A 42 6.05 22.73 7.32
CA GLY A 42 6.84 23.01 8.52
C GLY A 42 7.56 21.80 9.10
N ASP A 43 8.07 21.95 10.32
CA ASP A 43 8.71 20.86 11.07
C ASP A 43 7.65 19.97 11.73
N TRP A 44 7.81 18.65 11.58
CA TRP A 44 6.98 17.63 12.22
C TRP A 44 6.92 17.82 13.73
N HIS A 45 8.01 18.24 14.36
CA HIS A 45 8.13 18.31 15.81
C HIS A 45 7.61 19.61 16.42
N LEU A 46 7.20 20.58 15.61
CA LEU A 46 6.61 21.82 16.10
C LEU A 46 5.14 21.54 16.46
N PRO A 47 4.74 21.61 17.75
CA PRO A 47 3.38 21.25 18.14
C PRO A 47 2.32 22.14 17.49
N GLY A 48 2.64 23.41 17.20
CA GLY A 48 1.75 24.35 16.52
C GLY A 48 1.43 24.02 15.05
N ASN A 49 1.97 22.94 14.49
CA ASN A 49 1.59 22.41 13.17
C ASN A 49 0.56 21.27 13.24
N TRP A 50 0.13 20.89 14.44
CA TRP A 50 -0.80 19.82 14.69
C TRP A 50 -2.05 20.34 15.40
N ALA A 51 -3.20 19.85 14.97
CA ALA A 51 -4.47 20.10 15.62
C ALA A 51 -4.41 19.70 17.10
N GLY A 52 -4.76 20.65 17.97
CA GLY A 52 -4.66 20.47 19.43
C GLY A 52 -3.27 20.75 20.01
N ALA A 53 -2.32 21.23 19.20
CA ALA A 53 -0.96 21.56 19.60
C ALA A 53 -0.19 20.38 20.21
N GLU A 54 -0.42 19.17 19.69
CA GLU A 54 0.20 17.93 20.16
C GLU A 54 0.75 17.12 19.00
N VAL A 55 2.05 16.81 19.05
CA VAL A 55 2.75 16.02 18.03
C VAL A 55 2.40 14.53 18.19
N PRO A 56 2.00 13.83 17.12
CA PRO A 56 1.69 12.40 17.18
C PRO A 56 2.91 11.56 17.56
N GLY A 57 2.71 10.64 18.50
CA GLY A 57 3.68 9.63 18.93
C GLY A 57 3.29 8.21 18.50
N ILE A 58 3.93 7.21 19.12
CA ILE A 58 3.86 5.78 18.72
C ILE A 58 2.48 5.13 18.78
N ALA A 59 1.54 5.75 19.48
CA ALA A 59 0.16 5.29 19.66
C ALA A 59 -0.85 6.23 18.97
N ASP A 60 -0.37 7.12 18.11
CA ASP A 60 -1.18 8.08 17.39
C ASP A 60 -1.11 7.82 15.89
N VAL A 61 -2.20 8.14 15.19
CA VAL A 61 -2.21 8.18 13.72
C VAL A 61 -1.98 9.62 13.28
N ALA A 62 -0.94 9.85 12.48
CA ALA A 62 -0.69 11.14 11.86
C ALA A 62 -1.59 11.30 10.62
N VAL A 63 -2.46 12.32 10.61
CA VAL A 63 -3.46 12.53 9.56
C VAL A 63 -3.13 13.77 8.72
N PHE A 64 -3.11 13.60 7.40
CA PHE A 64 -2.82 14.64 6.41
C PHE A 64 -4.02 14.81 5.47
N GLY A 65 -4.76 15.90 5.68
CA GLY A 65 -6.11 16.10 5.12
C GLY A 65 -6.37 17.51 4.55
N LEU A 66 -5.35 18.34 4.35
CA LEU A 66 -5.50 19.75 3.95
C LEU A 66 -5.90 20.00 2.47
N ASN A 67 -5.91 18.97 1.62
CA ASN A 67 -6.24 19.06 0.18
C ASN A 67 -5.32 20.02 -0.58
N ALA A 68 -4.04 20.04 -0.19
CA ALA A 68 -3.01 20.91 -0.76
C ALA A 68 -1.69 20.16 -0.89
N ALA A 69 -0.75 20.78 -1.61
CA ALA A 69 0.64 20.36 -1.64
C ALA A 69 1.44 21.15 -0.60
N TYR A 70 2.11 20.47 0.33
CA TYR A 70 2.93 21.11 1.36
C TYR A 70 4.07 20.19 1.81
N GLN A 71 5.15 20.82 2.25
CA GLN A 71 6.35 20.13 2.69
C GLN A 71 6.39 20.00 4.21
N VAL A 72 6.56 18.78 4.70
CA VAL A 72 6.82 18.50 6.11
C VAL A 72 8.27 18.04 6.23
N SER A 73 8.99 18.64 7.17
CA SER A 73 10.38 18.31 7.43
C SER A 73 10.54 17.65 8.79
N SER A 74 11.55 16.79 8.93
CA SER A 74 11.88 16.16 10.20
C SER A 74 13.38 16.23 10.46
N GLY A 75 13.74 16.77 11.63
CA GLY A 75 15.13 16.79 12.11
C GLY A 75 15.55 15.53 12.87
N THR A 76 14.60 14.67 13.25
CA THR A 76 14.85 13.46 14.05
C THR A 76 14.00 12.27 13.58
N ASN A 77 14.25 11.08 14.12
CA ASN A 77 13.42 9.91 13.84
C ASN A 77 11.99 10.12 14.35
N ILE A 78 11.02 9.68 13.55
CA ILE A 78 9.60 9.72 13.86
C ILE A 78 9.11 8.29 14.07
N ALA A 79 8.31 8.07 15.10
CA ALA A 79 7.62 6.81 15.33
C ALA A 79 6.14 7.10 15.61
N VAL A 80 5.26 6.50 14.83
CA VAL A 80 3.81 6.65 14.90
C VAL A 80 3.11 5.31 14.82
N GLU A 81 1.84 5.24 15.23
CA GLU A 81 1.07 4.02 15.01
C GLU A 81 0.87 3.80 13.51
N GLY A 82 0.49 4.85 12.78
CA GLY A 82 0.45 4.87 11.32
C GLY A 82 0.27 6.27 10.75
N ILE A 83 0.27 6.37 9.43
CA ILE A 83 0.01 7.61 8.71
C ILE A 83 -1.26 7.45 7.88
N LEU A 84 -2.07 8.50 7.81
CA LEU A 84 -3.21 8.59 6.90
C LEU A 84 -3.07 9.85 6.04
N VAL A 85 -2.87 9.69 4.74
CA VAL A 85 -2.95 10.77 3.75
C VAL A 85 -4.23 10.58 2.96
N SER A 86 -5.14 11.56 2.94
CA SER A 86 -6.46 11.44 2.30
C SER A 86 -6.80 12.64 1.41
N GLY A 87 -7.96 12.64 0.75
CA GLY A 87 -8.39 13.74 -0.12
C GLY A 87 -7.47 13.97 -1.32
N THR A 88 -7.25 15.23 -1.71
CA THR A 88 -6.36 15.60 -2.83
C THR A 88 -4.99 16.09 -2.35
N ASN A 89 -4.51 15.57 -1.22
CA ASN A 89 -3.26 16.02 -0.61
C ASN A 89 -2.04 15.57 -1.41
N HIS A 90 -1.02 16.42 -1.48
CA HIS A 90 0.33 16.03 -1.89
C HIS A 90 1.30 16.34 -0.76
N LEU A 91 1.57 15.35 0.08
CA LEU A 91 2.49 15.46 1.18
C LEU A 91 3.93 15.23 0.69
N LEU A 92 4.78 16.24 0.82
CA LEU A 92 6.22 16.13 0.59
C LEU A 92 6.96 16.02 1.92
N LEU A 93 7.30 14.80 2.32
CA LEU A 93 8.01 14.52 3.57
C LEU A 93 9.52 14.51 3.35
N ASN A 94 10.25 15.44 3.95
CA ASN A 94 11.71 15.50 3.93
C ASN A 94 12.26 15.07 5.30
N LEU A 95 12.89 13.89 5.34
CA LEU A 95 13.32 13.27 6.60
C LEU A 95 14.73 13.64 7.04
N GLY A 96 15.52 14.41 6.27
CA GLY A 96 16.84 14.89 6.71
C GLY A 96 17.84 13.81 7.16
N SER A 97 17.82 12.63 6.53
CA SER A 97 18.52 11.38 6.86
C SER A 97 17.94 10.56 8.02
N ASN A 98 16.77 10.94 8.53
CA ASN A 98 16.06 10.22 9.59
C ASN A 98 15.07 9.19 9.03
N THR A 99 14.50 8.42 9.94
CA THR A 99 13.51 7.39 9.65
C THR A 99 12.15 7.80 10.20
N LEU A 100 11.09 7.59 9.41
CA LEU A 100 9.73 7.49 9.91
C LEU A 100 9.35 6.02 9.99
N GLN A 101 8.97 5.54 11.17
CA GLN A 101 8.54 4.17 11.38
C GLN A 101 7.08 4.10 11.85
N SER A 102 6.27 3.30 11.14
CA SER A 102 4.97 2.87 11.65
C SER A 102 5.18 1.62 12.51
N THR A 103 4.84 1.73 13.79
CA THR A 103 5.06 0.68 14.80
C THR A 103 3.79 -0.05 15.19
N GLY A 104 2.63 0.44 14.72
CA GLY A 104 1.32 -0.05 15.08
C GLY A 104 0.80 -1.21 14.25
N LEU A 105 -0.34 -1.76 14.70
CA LEU A 105 -1.18 -2.64 13.90
C LEU A 105 -2.10 -1.85 12.95
N PHE A 106 -2.20 -0.53 13.14
CA PHE A 106 -2.90 0.34 12.20
C PHE A 106 -2.20 0.32 10.85
N GLU A 107 -2.99 0.01 9.82
CA GLU A 107 -2.55 0.07 8.44
C GLU A 107 -2.34 1.53 8.05
N SER A 108 -1.10 1.93 7.77
CA SER A 108 -0.81 3.24 7.18
C SER A 108 -1.46 3.32 5.79
N LYS A 109 -2.06 4.46 5.43
CA LYS A 109 -2.85 4.61 4.20
C LYS A 109 -2.50 5.89 3.45
N VAL A 110 -2.38 5.78 2.14
CA VAL A 110 -2.33 6.92 1.23
C VAL A 110 -3.47 6.77 0.23
N GLY A 111 -4.52 7.56 0.38
CA GLY A 111 -5.78 7.42 -0.35
C GLY A 111 -6.60 6.26 0.20
N HIS A 112 -7.49 6.55 1.15
CA HIS A 112 -8.29 5.55 1.87
C HIS A 112 -9.74 5.52 1.41
N SER A 113 -10.31 6.67 1.07
CA SER A 113 -11.71 6.81 0.68
C SER A 113 -11.88 6.80 -0.83
N PRO A 114 -13.08 6.44 -1.33
CA PRO A 114 -13.43 6.70 -2.72
C PRO A 114 -13.10 8.14 -3.13
N PHE A 115 -12.47 8.29 -4.29
CA PHE A 115 -12.08 9.58 -4.87
C PHE A 115 -10.94 10.34 -4.18
N ASP A 116 -10.20 9.73 -3.25
CA ASP A 116 -8.93 10.29 -2.77
C ASP A 116 -7.88 10.28 -3.92
N ASP A 117 -7.25 11.42 -4.22
CA ASP A 117 -6.01 11.57 -5.04
C ASP A 117 -4.88 12.03 -4.12
N ALA A 118 -4.64 11.23 -3.08
CA ALA A 118 -3.63 11.49 -2.07
C ALA A 118 -2.27 10.99 -2.53
N ARG A 119 -1.24 11.80 -2.33
CA ARG A 119 0.15 11.51 -2.71
C ARG A 119 1.06 11.73 -1.51
N LEU A 120 1.99 10.79 -1.31
CA LEU A 120 3.06 10.89 -0.33
C LEU A 120 4.40 10.77 -1.06
N THR A 121 5.23 11.81 -0.98
CA THR A 121 6.59 11.82 -1.50
C THR A 121 7.54 11.86 -0.30
N VAL A 122 8.33 10.81 -0.08
CA VAL A 122 9.35 10.80 0.98
C VAL A 122 10.72 11.08 0.36
N SER A 123 11.47 12.00 0.95
CA SER A 123 12.78 12.44 0.48
C SER A 123 13.78 12.48 1.64
N ASN A 124 15.06 12.29 1.33
CA ASN A 124 16.17 12.34 2.28
C ASN A 124 15.92 11.52 3.55
N GLY A 125 15.61 10.24 3.46
CA GLY A 125 15.46 9.36 4.62
C GLY A 125 14.68 8.09 4.30
N ALA A 126 14.24 7.38 5.34
CA ALA A 126 13.56 6.09 5.18
C ALA A 126 12.16 6.10 5.78
N PHE A 127 11.20 5.49 5.07
CA PHE A 127 9.87 5.21 5.59
C PHE A 127 9.71 3.70 5.81
N LEU A 128 9.58 3.28 7.06
CA LEU A 128 9.44 1.89 7.47
C LEU A 128 7.99 1.64 7.93
N ALA A 129 7.12 1.23 7.00
CA ALA A 129 5.73 0.90 7.28
C ALA A 129 5.42 -0.56 6.89
N PRO A 130 5.44 -1.50 7.86
CA PRO A 130 5.22 -2.91 7.56
C PRO A 130 3.78 -3.21 7.08
N ASN A 131 2.82 -2.35 7.44
CA ASN A 131 1.42 -2.44 7.03
C ASN A 131 1.01 -1.12 6.33
N LEU A 132 1.34 -0.97 5.04
CA LEU A 132 1.00 0.21 4.23
C LEU A 132 0.06 -0.20 3.09
N SER A 133 -1.05 0.53 2.93
CA SER A 133 -1.89 0.50 1.73
C SER A 133 -1.95 1.84 1.02
N ILE A 134 -2.10 1.77 -0.30
CA ILE A 134 -2.21 2.93 -1.18
C ILE A 134 -3.50 2.75 -2.03
N GLY A 135 -4.38 3.73 -2.08
CA GLY A 135 -5.59 3.68 -2.91
C GLY A 135 -6.60 2.59 -2.52
N GLN A 136 -6.94 2.46 -1.23
CA GLN A 136 -7.81 1.38 -0.69
C GLN A 136 -9.32 1.59 -0.95
N GLY A 137 -9.78 2.82 -1.18
CA GLY A 137 -11.21 3.15 -1.33
C GLY A 137 -11.72 2.98 -2.76
N GLY A 138 -12.93 2.45 -2.94
CA GLY A 138 -13.53 2.20 -4.27
C GLY A 138 -13.39 3.39 -5.23
N SER A 139 -12.80 3.17 -6.41
CA SER A 139 -11.85 4.08 -7.13
C SER A 139 -10.37 3.78 -6.85
N ALA A 140 -10.08 2.60 -6.31
CA ALA A 140 -8.75 2.05 -6.16
C ALA A 140 -8.04 1.96 -7.52
N VAL A 141 -6.84 2.52 -7.56
CA VAL A 141 -6.08 2.70 -8.79
C VAL A 141 -5.32 1.39 -9.06
N GLY A 142 -5.87 0.54 -9.92
CA GLY A 142 -5.25 -0.74 -10.27
C GLY A 142 -4.07 -0.56 -11.23
N ALA A 143 -2.93 -1.19 -10.94
CA ALA A 143 -1.88 -1.38 -11.93
C ALA A 143 -2.18 -2.67 -12.70
N LEU A 144 -2.33 -2.56 -14.02
CA LEU A 144 -2.43 -3.75 -14.87
C LEU A 144 -1.03 -4.22 -15.22
N VAL A 145 -0.75 -5.49 -14.96
CA VAL A 145 0.48 -6.12 -15.43
C VAL A 145 0.17 -7.03 -16.61
N ILE A 146 0.91 -6.85 -17.70
CA ILE A 146 0.77 -7.70 -18.88
C ILE A 146 2.09 -8.39 -19.15
N ASP A 147 2.10 -9.72 -19.01
CA ASP A 147 3.16 -10.57 -19.50
C ASP A 147 2.90 -10.92 -20.97
N ALA A 148 3.70 -10.34 -21.87
CA ALA A 148 3.72 -10.68 -23.29
C ALA A 148 5.03 -11.39 -23.68
N GLY A 149 5.68 -12.06 -22.72
CA GLY A 149 6.94 -12.79 -22.91
C GLY A 149 8.13 -11.88 -23.25
N GLY A 150 8.00 -10.57 -23.01
CA GLY A 150 9.01 -9.58 -23.31
C GLY A 150 9.24 -9.33 -24.81
N VAL A 151 8.46 -9.91 -25.71
CA VAL A 151 8.65 -9.77 -27.16
C VAL A 151 7.60 -8.85 -27.78
N GLY A 152 7.85 -8.42 -29.02
CA GLY A 152 6.82 -7.83 -29.86
C GLY A 152 5.90 -8.89 -30.47
N PRO A 153 4.80 -8.49 -31.14
CA PRO A 153 4.39 -7.10 -31.44
C PRO A 153 3.77 -6.35 -30.25
N ALA A 154 3.50 -5.04 -30.40
CA ALA A 154 2.96 -4.21 -29.33
C ALA A 154 1.52 -4.61 -28.96
N ILE A 155 1.29 -4.80 -27.67
CA ILE A 155 0.01 -5.26 -27.11
C ILE A 155 -0.78 -4.15 -26.42
N TRP A 156 -0.13 -3.00 -26.20
CA TRP A 156 -0.72 -1.82 -25.57
C TRP A 156 -0.46 -0.56 -26.40
N GLY A 157 -1.43 0.34 -26.44
CA GLY A 157 -1.36 1.59 -27.20
C GLY A 157 -2.32 2.65 -26.68
N GLU A 158 -2.54 3.70 -27.46
CA GLU A 158 -3.35 4.87 -27.06
C GLU A 158 -4.78 4.49 -26.68
N LEU A 159 -5.46 3.68 -27.50
CA LEU A 159 -6.86 3.28 -27.24
C LEU A 159 -7.01 2.45 -25.95
N ALA A 160 -6.06 1.56 -25.67
CA ALA A 160 -6.05 0.77 -24.43
C ALA A 160 -5.83 1.69 -23.22
N THR A 161 -4.96 2.70 -23.38
CA THR A 161 -4.71 3.73 -22.38
C THR A 161 -5.96 4.57 -22.09
N HIS A 162 -6.70 4.98 -23.11
CA HIS A 162 -7.98 5.67 -22.91
C HIS A 162 -9.00 4.82 -22.15
N SER A 163 -9.11 3.53 -22.48
CA SER A 163 -9.99 2.62 -21.73
C SER A 163 -9.53 2.44 -20.28
N ALA A 164 -8.22 2.37 -20.05
CA ALA A 164 -7.62 2.26 -18.72
C ALA A 164 -7.93 3.50 -17.87
N LEU A 165 -7.76 4.70 -18.43
CA LEU A 165 -8.11 5.97 -17.79
C LEU A 165 -9.61 6.04 -17.44
N GLN A 166 -10.49 5.67 -18.37
CA GLN A 166 -11.94 5.63 -18.13
C GLN A 166 -12.33 4.67 -17.00
N LYS A 167 -11.54 3.63 -16.78
CA LYS A 167 -11.75 2.63 -15.72
C LYS A 167 -11.00 2.94 -14.42
N GLY A 168 -10.25 4.06 -14.36
CA GLY A 168 -9.52 4.48 -13.17
C GLY A 168 -8.26 3.68 -12.86
N LEU A 169 -7.57 3.12 -13.88
CA LEU A 169 -6.28 2.44 -13.68
C LEU A 169 -5.16 3.44 -13.35
N ALA A 170 -4.20 3.00 -12.52
CA ALA A 170 -3.11 3.85 -12.01
C ALA A 170 -1.97 3.97 -13.00
N GLY A 171 -1.83 2.93 -13.79
CA GLY A 171 -0.76 2.74 -14.73
C GLY A 171 -0.76 1.30 -15.22
N VAL A 172 0.18 1.02 -16.09
CA VAL A 172 0.39 -0.32 -16.66
C VAL A 172 1.88 -0.67 -16.62
N VAL A 173 2.17 -1.92 -16.29
CA VAL A 173 3.50 -2.53 -16.43
C VAL A 173 3.41 -3.64 -17.46
N ILE A 174 4.24 -3.58 -18.48
CA ILE A 174 4.16 -4.46 -19.64
C ILE A 174 5.51 -5.16 -19.82
N ASP A 175 5.57 -6.46 -19.52
CA ASP A 175 6.68 -7.30 -19.95
C ASP A 175 6.50 -7.67 -21.43
N GLY A 176 6.73 -6.68 -22.30
CA GLY A 176 6.43 -6.74 -23.72
C GLY A 176 6.55 -5.38 -24.40
N ALA A 177 5.94 -5.25 -25.58
CA ALA A 177 6.00 -4.04 -26.38
C ALA A 177 4.78 -3.12 -26.21
N ILE A 178 5.03 -1.81 -26.15
CA ILE A 178 4.03 -0.73 -26.20
C ILE A 178 4.17 0.07 -27.52
N ARG A 179 3.08 0.68 -27.97
CA ARG A 179 3.06 1.62 -29.09
C ARG A 179 2.40 2.95 -28.70
N ASP A 180 2.40 3.91 -29.63
CA ASP A 180 1.78 5.23 -29.46
C ASP A 180 2.32 5.98 -28.22
N SER A 181 3.59 5.75 -27.86
CA SER A 181 4.20 6.23 -26.61
C SER A 181 4.08 7.74 -26.43
N TRP A 182 4.19 8.50 -27.52
CA TRP A 182 4.02 9.95 -27.49
C TRP A 182 2.62 10.39 -27.07
N ASP A 183 1.58 9.72 -27.55
CA ASP A 183 0.21 10.07 -27.18
C ASP A 183 -0.09 9.61 -25.75
N ILE A 184 0.42 8.45 -25.34
CA ILE A 184 0.35 7.98 -23.95
C ILE A 184 1.01 8.96 -22.97
N ILE A 185 2.17 9.53 -23.34
CA ILE A 185 2.85 10.56 -22.53
C ILE A 185 1.97 11.82 -22.41
N LYS A 186 1.34 12.26 -23.50
CA LYS A 186 0.42 13.43 -23.47
C LYS A 186 -0.79 13.18 -22.57
N LEU A 187 -1.27 11.94 -22.51
CA LEU A 187 -2.35 11.53 -21.61
C LEU A 187 -1.93 11.49 -20.13
N LYS A 188 -0.63 11.68 -19.84
CA LYS A 188 -0.06 11.63 -18.48
C LYS A 188 -0.39 10.32 -17.76
N PHE A 189 -0.50 9.22 -18.51
CA PHE A 189 -0.75 7.89 -17.98
C PHE A 189 0.58 7.16 -17.72
N PRO A 190 0.87 6.74 -16.48
CA PRO A 190 2.07 5.96 -16.18
C PRO A 190 2.07 4.63 -16.92
N ALA A 191 3.05 4.42 -17.78
CA ALA A 191 3.17 3.19 -18.57
C ALA A 191 4.64 2.76 -18.67
N CYS A 192 4.95 1.59 -18.10
CA CYS A 192 6.26 0.97 -18.18
C CYS A 192 6.19 -0.22 -19.13
N ALA A 193 7.12 -0.30 -20.08
CA ALA A 193 7.18 -1.42 -21.03
C ALA A 193 8.63 -1.81 -21.31
N ARG A 194 8.85 -3.08 -21.66
CA ARG A 194 10.19 -3.58 -22.02
C ARG A 194 10.66 -3.07 -23.37
N LEU A 195 9.74 -2.87 -24.31
CA LEU A 195 10.04 -2.50 -25.71
C LEU A 195 9.04 -1.44 -26.20
N ILE A 196 9.46 -0.62 -27.17
CA ILE A 196 8.57 0.25 -27.94
C ILE A 196 8.57 -0.24 -29.38
N MET A 197 7.40 -0.58 -29.92
CA MET A 197 7.26 -1.07 -31.30
C MET A 197 6.03 -0.47 -31.98
N PRO A 198 6.13 -0.02 -33.24
CA PRO A 198 4.98 0.54 -33.95
C PRO A 198 3.96 -0.52 -34.40
N ASN A 199 4.40 -1.78 -34.57
CA ASN A 199 3.53 -2.84 -35.08
C ASN A 199 2.62 -3.40 -33.99
N ALA A 200 1.33 -3.56 -34.29
CA ALA A 200 0.32 -4.03 -33.37
C ALA A 200 0.23 -5.56 -33.35
N GLY A 201 -0.03 -6.14 -32.18
CA GLY A 201 -0.45 -7.53 -32.05
C GLY A 201 -1.87 -7.74 -32.55
N GLU A 202 -2.13 -8.91 -33.12
CA GLU A 202 -3.49 -9.31 -33.49
C GLU A 202 -4.31 -9.61 -32.21
N PRO A 203 -5.55 -9.10 -32.09
CA PRO A 203 -6.42 -9.36 -30.95
C PRO A 203 -7.00 -10.77 -31.04
N ARG A 204 -6.18 -11.78 -30.75
CA ARG A 204 -6.57 -13.20 -30.86
C ARG A 204 -7.37 -13.72 -29.67
N GLY A 205 -7.51 -12.93 -28.60
CA GLY A 205 -8.30 -13.28 -27.42
C GLY A 205 -7.68 -14.36 -26.52
N PHE A 206 -6.42 -14.74 -26.78
CA PHE A 206 -5.67 -15.66 -25.94
C PHE A 206 -4.99 -14.89 -24.80
N GLY A 207 -5.07 -15.45 -23.59
CA GLY A 207 -4.47 -14.89 -22.38
C GLY A 207 -5.16 -15.42 -21.14
N GLU A 208 -4.46 -15.40 -20.02
CA GLU A 208 -4.99 -15.78 -18.72
C GLU A 208 -5.07 -14.53 -17.83
N ILE A 209 -6.13 -14.42 -17.04
CA ILE A 209 -6.33 -13.31 -16.09
C ILE A 209 -6.25 -13.89 -14.69
N GLY A 210 -5.58 -13.19 -13.78
CA GLY A 210 -5.51 -13.61 -12.38
C GLY A 210 -4.41 -14.62 -12.07
N VAL A 211 -3.61 -15.01 -13.07
CA VAL A 211 -2.52 -15.97 -12.89
C VAL A 211 -1.23 -15.27 -12.47
N PRO A 212 -0.39 -15.93 -11.63
CA PRO A 212 0.95 -15.44 -11.33
C PRO A 212 1.80 -15.33 -12.58
N ILE A 213 2.47 -14.20 -12.75
CA ILE A 213 3.39 -13.94 -13.86
C ILE A 213 4.79 -13.64 -13.34
N ARG A 214 5.78 -13.58 -14.25
CA ARG A 214 7.16 -13.26 -13.89
C ARG A 214 7.71 -12.16 -14.77
N ILE A 215 7.94 -10.99 -14.18
CA ILE A 215 8.61 -9.88 -14.85
C ILE A 215 10.08 -9.90 -14.44
N GLY A 216 10.97 -10.13 -15.40
CA GLY A 216 12.39 -10.32 -15.12
C GLY A 216 12.62 -11.48 -14.14
N ASN A 217 13.12 -11.19 -12.94
CA ASN A 217 13.37 -12.17 -11.88
C ASN A 217 12.31 -12.15 -10.77
N THR A 218 11.29 -11.30 -10.86
CA THR A 218 10.28 -11.11 -9.83
C THR A 218 8.97 -11.77 -10.21
N ARG A 219 8.41 -12.57 -9.30
CA ARG A 219 7.09 -13.16 -9.44
C ARG A 219 6.04 -12.17 -8.94
N VAL A 220 5.00 -11.94 -9.72
CA VAL A 220 3.91 -10.99 -9.43
C VAL A 220 2.59 -11.74 -9.49
N GLU A 221 1.78 -11.62 -8.46
CA GLU A 221 0.45 -12.18 -8.34
C GLU A 221 -0.63 -11.10 -8.33
N THR A 222 -1.87 -11.51 -8.59
CA THR A 222 -3.00 -10.59 -8.46
C THR A 222 -3.23 -10.23 -7.00
N GLY A 223 -3.28 -8.93 -6.71
CA GLY A 223 -3.35 -8.40 -5.34
C GLY A 223 -2.00 -7.95 -4.79
N ASP A 224 -0.90 -8.22 -5.50
CA ASP A 224 0.40 -7.67 -5.16
C ASP A 224 0.44 -6.16 -5.42
N TRP A 225 1.25 -5.49 -4.62
CA TRP A 225 1.50 -4.05 -4.72
C TRP A 225 2.63 -3.79 -5.71
N LEU A 226 2.42 -2.82 -6.61
CA LEU A 226 3.41 -2.42 -7.60
C LEU A 226 3.75 -0.96 -7.40
N LEU A 227 5.05 -0.68 -7.30
CA LEU A 227 5.60 0.65 -7.16
C LEU A 227 6.59 0.88 -8.31
N GLY A 228 6.54 2.05 -8.93
CA GLY A 228 7.44 2.44 -10.01
C GLY A 228 7.71 3.94 -10.00
N ASP A 229 8.93 4.31 -10.37
CA ASP A 229 9.43 5.67 -10.53
C ASP A 229 10.03 5.88 -11.94
N ASP A 230 10.56 7.08 -12.19
CA ASP A 230 11.13 7.55 -13.47
C ASP A 230 12.61 7.18 -13.70
#